data_AF-A0A0Q7B8V2-F1
#
_entry.id   AF-A0A0Q7B8V2-F1
#
_cell.length_a   1.000
_cell.length_b   1.000
_cell.length_c   1.000
_cell.angle_alpha   90.00
_cell.angle_beta   90.00
_cell.angle_gamma   90.00
#
_symmetry.space_group_name_H-M   'P 1'
#
loop_
_entity.id
_entity.type
_entity.pdbx_description
1 polymer ?
#
loop_
_entity_poly.entity_id
_entity_poly.type
_entity_poly.pdbx_seq_one_letter_code
_entity_poly.pdbx_strand_id
1 'polypeptide(L)'
;MIMRRTLGLLLLLLTLAGCGEKGHTDGGLKADPSVEVTQVALLTGTSAGGEVTTEPTPIADKAAAQEYAQRFRNDHLQGEIVNAVAGAEVPGGQQLAAAVVAIGCEVPTKVVGTGTADGIVLRAVLPSPTKECFAPITTVALVLIPS
;
A
#
# COMPACT_ATOMS: atom_id res chain seq x y z
N MET A 1 -18.10 -52.21 9.11
CA MET A 1 -18.26 -51.06 8.19
C MET A 1 -17.29 -51.23 7.04
N ILE A 2 -17.77 -50.92 5.83
CA ILE A 2 -17.29 -51.43 4.55
C ILE A 2 -15.94 -50.82 4.15
N MET A 3 -14.98 -51.72 3.89
CA MET A 3 -13.71 -51.50 3.19
C MET A 3 -13.94 -51.06 1.74
N ARG A 4 -13.09 -50.17 1.22
CA ARG A 4 -12.60 -50.25 -0.17
C ARG A 4 -11.26 -49.54 -0.34
N ARG A 5 -10.23 -50.38 -0.40
CA ARG A 5 -8.88 -50.13 -0.92
C ARG A 5 -8.96 -49.99 -2.45
N THR A 6 -8.23 -49.05 -3.03
CA THR A 6 -7.70 -49.18 -4.40
C THR A 6 -6.33 -48.51 -4.49
N LEU A 7 -5.30 -49.36 -4.41
CA LEU A 7 -4.00 -49.12 -5.05
C LEU A 7 -4.21 -49.00 -6.57
N GLY A 8 -3.43 -48.14 -7.21
CA GLY A 8 -3.35 -48.05 -8.67
C GLY A 8 -2.05 -47.36 -9.10
N LEU A 9 -0.93 -48.07 -8.92
CA LEU A 9 0.34 -47.80 -9.61
C LEU A 9 0.16 -48.16 -11.10
N LEU A 10 0.54 -47.28 -12.04
CA LEU A 10 1.24 -47.58 -13.32
C LEU A 10 1.47 -46.27 -14.08
N LEU A 11 2.70 -45.75 -14.10
CA LEU A 11 3.62 -45.74 -15.26
C LEU A 11 3.02 -45.23 -16.59
N LEU A 12 3.53 -44.09 -17.10
CA LEU A 12 4.31 -44.10 -18.36
C LEU A 12 5.11 -42.80 -18.54
N LEU A 13 6.40 -42.96 -18.88
CA LEU A 13 7.29 -41.91 -19.34
C LEU A 13 6.89 -41.44 -20.75
N LEU A 14 6.92 -40.12 -20.99
CA LEU A 14 7.23 -39.57 -22.30
C LEU A 14 8.31 -38.50 -22.17
N THR A 15 9.48 -38.85 -22.69
CA THR A 15 10.58 -37.96 -23.07
C THR A 15 10.17 -37.11 -24.27
N LEU A 16 10.37 -35.80 -24.22
CA LEU A 16 10.81 -35.03 -25.38
C LEU A 16 11.69 -33.87 -24.90
N ALA A 17 13.00 -34.03 -25.13
CA ALA A 17 13.97 -32.94 -25.05
C ALA A 17 13.70 -31.99 -26.23
N GLY A 18 13.09 -30.85 -25.94
CA GLY A 18 12.99 -29.71 -26.85
C GLY A 18 13.94 -28.62 -26.40
N CYS A 19 15.16 -28.64 -26.91
CA CYS A 19 16.11 -27.52 -26.81
C CYS A 19 15.70 -26.51 -27.88
N GLY A 20 14.95 -25.48 -27.50
CA GLY A 20 14.41 -24.47 -28.41
C GLY A 20 14.76 -23.07 -27.92
N GLU A 21 15.76 -22.48 -28.60
CA GLU A 21 16.01 -21.05 -28.79
C GLU A 21 16.06 -20.14 -27.55
N LYS A 22 17.26 -19.66 -27.22
CA LYS A 22 17.47 -18.51 -26.35
C LYS A 22 17.02 -17.24 -27.08
N GLY A 23 15.71 -17.02 -27.12
CA GLY A 23 15.16 -15.69 -27.31
C GLY A 23 15.39 -14.90 -26.02
N HIS A 24 16.44 -14.09 -25.99
CA HIS A 24 16.59 -13.02 -25.01
C HIS A 24 15.52 -11.98 -25.33
N THR A 25 14.28 -12.27 -24.95
CA THR A 25 13.26 -11.26 -24.86
C THR A 25 13.61 -10.50 -23.60
N ASP A 26 14.28 -9.37 -23.77
CA ASP A 26 14.32 -8.31 -22.78
C ASP A 26 12.88 -8.07 -22.38
N GLY A 27 12.48 -8.72 -21.29
CA GLY A 27 11.21 -8.54 -20.63
C GLY A 27 11.25 -7.13 -20.09
N GLY A 28 10.97 -6.17 -20.96
CA GLY A 28 10.53 -4.85 -20.58
C GLY A 28 9.32 -5.10 -19.70
N LEU A 29 9.56 -5.14 -18.39
CA LEU A 29 8.55 -4.99 -17.37
C LEU A 29 7.79 -3.76 -17.81
N LYS A 30 6.61 -3.95 -18.41
CA LYS A 30 5.67 -2.87 -18.64
C LYS A 30 5.47 -2.29 -17.27
N ALA A 31 6.09 -1.14 -17.02
CA ALA A 31 5.80 -0.35 -15.84
C ALA A 31 4.30 -0.20 -15.84
N ASP A 32 3.64 -0.75 -14.82
CA ASP A 32 2.22 -0.49 -14.58
C ASP A 32 2.05 1.02 -14.67
N PRO A 33 1.10 1.55 -15.46
CA PRO A 33 0.96 2.98 -15.63
C PRO A 33 0.83 3.60 -14.23
N SER A 34 1.80 4.44 -13.87
CA SER A 34 1.76 5.18 -12.62
C SER A 34 0.45 5.96 -12.61
N VAL A 35 -0.44 5.63 -11.69
CA VAL A 35 -1.65 6.43 -11.49
C VAL A 35 -1.22 7.70 -10.77
N GLU A 36 -1.57 8.82 -11.36
CA GLU A 36 -1.32 10.11 -10.76
C GLU A 36 -2.21 10.24 -9.52
N VAL A 37 -1.60 10.09 -8.35
CA VAL A 37 -2.23 10.41 -7.06
C VAL A 37 -1.77 11.79 -6.64
N THR A 38 -2.70 12.62 -6.19
CA THR A 38 -2.37 13.92 -5.64
C THR A 38 -2.14 13.77 -4.14
N GLN A 39 -0.89 13.95 -3.70
CA GLN A 39 -0.56 13.96 -2.28
C GLN A 39 -1.14 15.23 -1.63
N VAL A 40 -2.07 15.05 -0.69
CA VAL A 40 -2.63 16.13 0.12
C VAL A 40 -1.73 16.42 1.31
N ALA A 41 -1.33 15.37 2.05
CA ALA A 41 -0.48 15.50 3.21
C ALA A 41 0.32 14.21 3.50
N LEU A 42 1.45 14.38 4.19
CA LEU A 42 2.16 13.31 4.88
C LEU A 42 2.21 13.67 6.36
N LEU A 43 1.45 12.94 7.16
CA LEU A 43 1.27 13.20 8.59
C LEU A 43 2.05 12.16 9.38
N THR A 44 2.78 12.60 10.40
CA THR A 44 3.67 11.70 11.15
C THR A 44 3.41 11.73 12.64
N GLY A 45 3.66 10.60 13.29
CA GLY A 45 3.58 10.48 14.74
C GLY A 45 4.56 9.45 15.28
N THR A 46 5.39 9.85 16.23
CA THR A 46 6.32 8.95 16.92
C THR A 46 5.54 8.00 17.83
N SER A 47 5.87 6.71 17.76
CA SER A 47 5.24 5.63 18.53
C SER A 47 3.71 5.56 18.40
N ALA A 48 3.18 6.05 17.27
CA ALA A 48 1.73 6.13 17.09
C ALA A 48 1.05 4.77 16.83
N GLY A 49 1.83 3.72 16.50
CA GLY A 49 1.30 2.39 16.18
C GLY A 49 0.70 2.32 14.77
N GLY A 50 -0.33 1.52 14.60
CA GLY A 50 -0.90 1.19 13.29
C GLY A 50 -0.14 0.06 12.59
N GLU A 51 -0.57 -0.22 11.35
CA GLU A 51 0.00 -1.24 10.48
C GLU A 51 0.19 -0.62 9.10
N VAL A 52 1.29 -0.96 8.41
CA VAL A 52 1.51 -0.45 7.06
C VAL A 52 0.44 -1.03 6.13
N THR A 53 -0.28 -0.15 5.45
CA THR A 53 -1.32 -0.49 4.48
C THR A 53 -0.94 0.12 3.13
N THR A 54 -0.81 -0.72 2.10
CA THR A 54 -0.52 -0.21 0.75
C THR A 54 -1.78 0.16 -0.01
N GLU A 55 -2.94 -0.32 0.42
CA GLU A 55 -4.24 0.04 -0.17
C GLU A 55 -4.85 1.24 0.59
N PRO A 56 -5.22 2.32 -0.11
CA PRO A 56 -5.77 3.50 0.53
C PRO A 56 -7.22 3.27 0.97
N THR A 57 -7.52 3.65 2.21
CA THR A 57 -8.87 3.65 2.78
C THR A 57 -9.58 4.95 2.42
N PRO A 58 -10.74 4.92 1.72
CA PRO A 58 -11.51 6.14 1.44
C PRO A 58 -11.95 6.86 2.73
N ILE A 59 -11.86 8.19 2.73
CA ILE A 59 -12.28 9.06 3.84
C ILE A 59 -13.34 10.02 3.30
N ALA A 60 -14.60 9.61 3.42
CA ALA A 60 -15.73 10.33 2.83
C ALA A 60 -16.03 11.66 3.54
N ASP A 61 -15.84 11.71 4.86
CA ASP A 61 -16.21 12.84 5.70
C ASP A 61 -15.42 12.91 7.01
N LYS A 62 -15.78 13.88 7.85
CA LYS A 62 -15.17 14.10 9.17
C LYS A 62 -15.37 12.92 10.13
N ALA A 63 -16.51 12.23 10.08
CA ALA A 63 -16.75 11.09 10.96
C ALA A 63 -15.86 9.90 10.56
N ALA A 64 -15.73 9.62 9.26
CA ALA A 64 -14.77 8.64 8.74
C ALA A 64 -13.33 8.99 9.11
N ALA A 65 -12.96 10.28 9.08
CA ALA A 65 -11.64 10.73 9.52
C ALA A 65 -11.39 10.46 11.01
N GLN A 66 -12.40 10.71 11.86
CA GLN A 66 -12.31 10.43 13.29
C GLN A 66 -12.19 8.93 13.56
N GLU A 67 -12.96 8.10 12.88
CA GLU A 67 -12.86 6.64 12.98
C GLU A 67 -11.49 6.13 12.53
N TYR A 68 -10.98 6.65 11.40
CA TYR A 68 -9.64 6.31 10.92
C TYR A 68 -8.56 6.72 11.93
N ALA A 69 -8.66 7.93 12.51
CA ALA A 69 -7.69 8.45 13.46
C ALA A 69 -7.62 7.61 14.75
N GLN A 70 -8.75 7.08 15.25
CA GLN A 70 -8.79 6.29 16.49
C GLN A 70 -7.91 5.03 16.48
N ARG A 71 -7.40 4.61 15.31
CA ARG A 71 -6.46 3.49 15.15
C ARG A 71 -5.06 3.78 15.72
N PHE A 72 -4.72 5.05 15.94
CA PHE A 72 -3.41 5.48 16.42
C PHE A 72 -3.43 5.77 17.91
N ARG A 73 -2.31 5.56 18.60
CA ARG A 73 -2.14 5.85 20.04
C ARG A 73 -1.55 7.24 20.32
N ASN A 74 -1.46 8.10 19.30
CA ASN A 74 -0.84 9.41 19.39
C ASN A 74 -1.89 10.49 19.10
N ASP A 75 -2.34 11.20 20.13
CA ASP A 75 -3.42 12.19 20.04
C ASP A 75 -3.09 13.35 19.09
N HIS A 76 -1.81 13.71 18.98
CA HIS A 76 -1.38 14.74 18.03
C HIS A 76 -1.60 14.29 16.59
N LEU A 77 -1.13 13.09 16.21
CA LEU A 77 -1.37 12.51 14.89
C LEU A 77 -2.87 12.34 14.60
N GLN A 78 -3.65 11.94 15.61
CA GLN A 78 -5.11 11.86 15.46
C GLN A 78 -5.72 13.21 15.08
N GLY A 79 -5.34 14.28 15.79
CA GLY A 79 -5.80 15.64 15.53
C GLY A 79 -5.36 16.15 14.15
N GLU A 80 -4.11 15.92 13.77
CA GLU A 80 -3.58 16.28 12.45
C GLU A 80 -4.35 15.60 11.31
N ILE A 81 -4.71 14.32 11.45
CA ILE A 81 -5.53 13.61 10.44
C ILE A 81 -6.89 14.27 10.28
N VAL A 82 -7.60 14.51 11.39
CA VAL A 82 -8.95 15.09 11.34
C VAL A 82 -8.91 16.52 10.78
N ASN A 83 -7.90 17.31 11.15
CA ASN A 83 -7.73 18.68 10.66
C ASN A 83 -7.38 18.71 9.17
N ALA A 84 -6.45 17.85 8.73
CA ALA A 84 -6.04 17.79 7.33
C ALA A 84 -7.19 17.33 6.42
N VAL A 85 -8.01 16.37 6.87
CA VAL A 85 -9.22 15.97 6.13
C VAL A 85 -10.23 17.13 6.07
N ALA A 86 -10.46 17.84 7.17
CA ALA A 86 -11.41 18.95 7.19
C ALA A 86 -10.98 20.13 6.30
N GLY A 87 -9.67 20.31 6.09
CA GLY A 87 -9.10 21.34 5.21
C GLY A 87 -8.85 20.88 3.78
N ALA A 88 -9.11 19.62 3.43
CA ALA A 88 -8.85 19.09 2.10
C ALA A 88 -9.90 19.56 1.10
N GLU A 89 -9.45 20.11 -0.02
CA GLU A 89 -10.30 20.36 -1.19
C GLU A 89 -10.32 19.12 -2.07
N VAL A 90 -11.50 18.58 -2.36
CA VAL A 90 -11.69 17.38 -3.18
C VAL A 90 -12.37 17.77 -4.50
N PRO A 91 -11.65 17.78 -5.63
CA PRO A 91 -12.23 18.04 -6.94
C PRO A 91 -13.27 16.98 -7.35
N GLY A 92 -14.17 17.35 -8.26
CA GLY A 92 -15.12 16.40 -8.84
C GLY A 92 -14.42 15.23 -9.56
N GLY A 93 -14.92 14.02 -9.39
CA GLY A 93 -14.32 12.79 -9.95
C GLY A 93 -13.11 12.27 -9.15
N GLN A 94 -12.83 12.84 -7.99
CA GLN A 94 -11.85 12.34 -7.03
C GLN A 94 -12.49 12.10 -5.66
N GLN A 95 -11.78 11.38 -4.80
CA GLN A 95 -12.10 11.18 -3.40
C GLN A 95 -10.83 11.23 -2.56
N LEU A 96 -10.96 11.68 -1.31
CA LEU A 96 -9.87 11.66 -0.35
C LEU A 96 -9.72 10.24 0.22
N ALA A 97 -8.48 9.79 0.38
CA ALA A 97 -8.16 8.51 0.99
C ALA A 97 -6.91 8.59 1.85
N ALA A 98 -6.81 7.68 2.82
CA ALA A 98 -5.71 7.62 3.78
C ALA A 98 -5.05 6.24 3.79
N ALA A 99 -3.73 6.19 3.97
CA ALA A 99 -3.02 4.94 4.19
C ALA A 99 -1.81 5.14 5.12
N VAL A 100 -1.50 4.15 5.95
CA VAL A 100 -0.23 4.12 6.68
C VAL A 100 0.84 3.62 5.71
N VAL A 101 1.62 4.54 5.13
CA VAL A 101 2.56 4.22 4.04
C VAL A 101 3.95 3.84 4.55
N ALA A 102 4.27 4.13 5.80
CA ALA A 102 5.52 3.75 6.44
C ALA A 102 5.39 3.69 7.96
N ILE A 103 6.08 2.74 8.57
CA ILE A 103 6.41 2.73 10.00
C ILE A 103 7.91 2.46 10.09
N GLY A 104 8.68 3.44 10.54
CA GLY A 104 10.14 3.34 10.51
C GLY A 104 10.84 4.56 11.08
N CYS A 105 12.14 4.68 10.87
CA CYS A 105 12.96 5.71 11.50
C CYS A 105 13.00 7.01 10.70
N GLU A 106 12.76 6.89 9.40
CA GLU A 106 12.82 8.00 8.47
C GLU A 106 11.42 8.41 8.05
N VAL A 107 11.24 9.72 7.91
CA VAL A 107 10.00 10.30 7.40
C VAL A 107 10.04 10.25 5.87
N PRO A 108 9.02 9.66 5.21
CA PRO A 108 8.89 9.73 3.76
C PRO A 108 8.89 11.17 3.25
N THR A 109 9.53 11.41 2.12
CA THR A 109 9.53 12.73 1.46
C THR A 109 8.36 12.89 0.48
N LYS A 110 7.83 11.76 0.00
CA LYS A 110 6.73 11.70 -0.97
C LYS A 110 6.00 10.36 -0.88
N VAL A 111 4.73 10.33 -1.31
CA VAL A 111 4.01 9.11 -1.67
C VAL A 111 3.78 9.02 -3.18
N VAL A 112 3.88 7.81 -3.73
CA VAL A 112 3.55 7.51 -5.13
C VAL A 112 2.44 6.47 -5.18
N GLY A 113 1.53 6.63 -6.15
CA GLY A 113 0.47 5.66 -6.44
C GLY A 113 0.80 4.85 -7.68
N THR A 114 0.33 3.61 -7.72
CA THR A 114 0.41 2.76 -8.91
C THR A 114 -0.93 2.05 -9.07
N GLY A 115 -1.52 2.13 -10.26
CA GLY A 115 -2.73 1.40 -10.56
C GLY A 115 -2.41 -0.09 -10.71
N THR A 116 -3.33 -0.93 -10.26
CA THR A 116 -3.29 -2.38 -10.41
C THR A 116 -4.66 -2.87 -10.90
N ALA A 117 -4.79 -4.16 -11.18
CA ALA A 117 -6.09 -4.76 -11.49
C ALA A 117 -7.11 -4.63 -10.34
N ASP A 118 -6.61 -4.54 -9.09
CA ASP A 118 -7.42 -4.55 -7.87
C ASP A 118 -7.64 -3.15 -7.28
N GLY A 119 -6.98 -2.11 -7.81
CA GLY A 119 -7.14 -0.73 -7.35
C GLY A 119 -5.86 0.10 -7.43
N ILE A 120 -5.62 0.93 -6.41
CA ILE A 120 -4.42 1.78 -6.31
C ILE A 120 -3.58 1.30 -5.14
N VAL A 121 -2.27 1.14 -5.39
CA VAL A 121 -1.27 0.80 -4.38
C VAL A 121 -0.40 2.02 -4.12
N LEU A 122 -0.32 2.44 -2.85
CA LEU A 122 0.53 3.53 -2.39
C LEU A 122 1.88 3.00 -1.90
N ARG A 123 2.94 3.75 -2.23
CA ARG A 123 4.31 3.51 -1.76
C ARG A 123 4.94 4.81 -1.29
N ALA A 124 5.56 4.78 -0.11
CA ALA A 124 6.37 5.86 0.40
C ALA A 124 7.74 5.90 -0.29
N VAL A 125 8.24 7.11 -0.56
CA VAL A 125 9.62 7.38 -0.96
C VAL A 125 10.39 7.78 0.29
N LEU A 126 11.25 6.90 0.77
CA LEU A 126 12.08 7.12 1.95
C LEU A 126 13.43 7.72 1.55
N PRO A 127 13.98 8.66 2.34
CA PRO A 127 15.36 9.06 2.20
C PRO A 127 16.31 7.93 2.61
N SER A 128 17.59 8.05 2.26
CA SER A 128 18.62 7.14 2.78
C SER A 128 18.67 7.23 4.31
N PRO A 129 18.79 6.10 5.02
CA PRO A 129 18.86 6.12 6.47
C PRO A 129 20.13 6.83 6.94
N THR A 130 19.97 7.75 7.88
CA THR A 130 21.10 8.56 8.37
C THR A 130 21.45 8.29 9.83
N LYS A 131 20.55 7.63 10.57
CA LYS A 131 20.64 7.37 12.02
C LYS A 131 19.97 6.04 12.39
N GLU A 132 20.34 5.54 13.56
CA GLU A 132 19.66 4.42 14.20
C GLU A 132 18.29 4.86 14.74
N CYS A 133 17.32 3.94 14.69
CA CYS A 133 15.99 4.17 15.23
C CYS A 133 16.02 4.25 16.75
N PHE A 134 15.67 5.41 17.32
CA PHE A 134 15.32 5.46 18.74
C PHE A 134 13.86 5.02 18.99
N ALA A 135 12.95 5.47 18.14
CA ALA A 135 11.54 5.12 18.18
C ALA A 135 10.96 5.12 16.76
N PRO A 136 10.02 4.21 16.44
CA PRO A 136 9.39 4.19 15.13
C PRO A 136 8.46 5.41 14.96
N ILE A 137 8.48 5.96 13.76
CA ILE A 137 7.59 7.02 13.28
C ILE A 137 6.58 6.37 12.34
N THR A 138 5.30 6.50 12.66
CA THR A 138 4.20 6.13 11.76
C THR A 138 3.96 7.30 10.83
N THR A 139 3.85 7.03 9.53
CA THR A 139 3.49 8.03 8.51
C THR A 139 2.20 7.64 7.83
N VAL A 140 1.23 8.56 7.87
CA VAL A 140 -0.05 8.48 7.16
C VAL A 140 0.02 9.39 5.95
N ALA A 141 -0.23 8.84 4.76
CA ALA A 141 -0.46 9.65 3.57
C ALA A 141 -1.95 9.94 3.41
N LEU A 142 -2.29 11.20 3.20
CA LEU A 142 -3.58 11.61 2.66
C LEU A 142 -3.40 11.91 1.18
N VAL A 143 -4.22 11.30 0.33
CA VAL A 143 -4.13 11.41 -1.13
C VAL A 143 -5.52 11.61 -1.74
N LEU A 144 -5.57 12.26 -2.89
CA LEU A 144 -6.73 12.22 -3.78
C LEU A 144 -6.52 11.09 -4.79
N ILE A 145 -7.55 10.27 -4.94
CA ILE A 145 -7.63 9.18 -5.91
C ILE A 145 -8.91 9.33 -6.74
N PRO A 146 -8.97 8.80 -7.97
CA PRO A 146 -10.22 8.72 -8.73
C PRO A 146 -11.33 8.03 -7.91
N SER A 147 -12.56 8.57 -8.00
CA SER A 147 -13.77 7.99 -7.37
C SER A 147 -14.54 7.01 -8.25
#